data_AF-A0A6A7JU77-F1
#
_entry.id   AF-A0A6A7JU77-F1
#
_cell.length_a   1.000
_cell.length_b   1.000
_cell.length_c   1.000
_cell.angle_alpha   90.00
_cell.angle_beta   90.00
_cell.angle_gamma   90.00
#
_symmetry.space_group_name_H-M   'P 1'
#
loop_
_entity.id
_entity.type
_entity.pdbx_description
1 polymer ?
#
loop_
_entity_poly.entity_id
_entity_poly.type
_entity_poly.pdbx_seq_one_letter_code
_entity_poly.pdbx_strand_id
1 'polypeptide(L)'
;MKKLYLKSSVYNTGGVMASSKKLILSLATISCLSSLALAQISGPPYAIPYTQGNNHYYTLLGYYPGTQIEVNGNGSTNSIFLGRYAYVKNGDGSKTIYAYVDNSDKINIPYIINKGIIAGSLNIENKNQTQKDASINVNTIDNQGFLKNAYIGIWGDKQANITINSFSNSGIVYNSQDQAIYLEKNVQITDFTNTGLIAGTTNKRILGSQNVSSIQIGKDQESLQRSSTTTTIKNFKNQGLIGNSNQEANAIGFNSANLTTFINTQLILSQGKAIHLESTHITNFINRGFIGAYGPYTFGNTSNSSGITILRSTIDNFINTGIISGVIGVNLSGDISTFINTGFIRSTDSTSEQRAAINLFNTDSKAPNIDYLINAGTLDSQSQGILITAGSTINNLFNTGTIKAQKDGITFISENHTQNDIKIGKIILTKDSSIDATQNAINVNLVQSSRNSHNKNLSIDSINIQEGAKVSG
;
A
#
# COMPACT_ATOMS: atom_id res chain seq x y z
N MET A 1 28.56 9.94 -61.72
CA MET A 1 29.21 10.91 -62.64
C MET A 1 28.51 12.26 -62.49
N LYS A 2 29.14 13.24 -61.81
CA LYS A 2 28.81 14.68 -61.89
C LYS A 2 30.01 15.44 -61.30
N LYS A 3 30.85 15.97 -62.18
CA LYS A 3 32.01 16.82 -61.87
C LYS A 3 31.50 18.21 -61.50
N LEU A 4 32.03 18.79 -60.43
CA LEU A 4 31.86 20.21 -60.12
C LEU A 4 33.10 20.96 -60.60
N TYR A 5 32.93 21.83 -61.59
CA TYR A 5 33.96 22.73 -62.10
C TYR A 5 33.80 24.10 -61.43
N LEU A 6 34.89 24.65 -60.90
CA LEU A 6 34.98 26.05 -60.54
C LEU A 6 35.97 26.74 -61.48
N LYS A 7 35.42 27.60 -62.34
CA LYS A 7 36.14 28.51 -63.24
C LYS A 7 36.53 29.73 -62.40
N SER A 8 37.82 30.06 -62.33
CA SER A 8 38.28 31.37 -61.84
C SER A 8 38.86 32.17 -63.00
N SER A 9 38.48 33.44 -63.06
CA SER A 9 39.08 34.41 -63.96
C SER A 9 39.01 35.79 -63.29
N VAL A 10 40.13 36.28 -62.76
CA VAL A 10 40.54 37.70 -62.76
C VAL A 10 42.08 37.78 -62.73
N TYR A 11 42.60 38.74 -63.49
CA TYR A 11 43.98 38.99 -63.89
C TYR A 11 44.95 39.48 -62.79
N ASN A 12 46.18 38.94 -62.89
CA ASN A 12 47.55 39.45 -62.64
C ASN A 12 47.79 40.87 -62.05
N THR A 13 48.64 41.00 -61.02
CA THR A 13 50.10 41.36 -61.13
C THR A 13 50.77 41.44 -59.74
N GLY A 14 51.94 40.79 -59.58
CA GLY A 14 53.01 41.27 -58.69
C GLY A 14 53.42 40.40 -57.48
N GLY A 15 54.47 39.59 -57.66
CA GLY A 15 55.65 39.63 -56.78
C GLY A 15 55.61 39.07 -55.35
N VAL A 16 55.58 37.74 -55.23
CA VAL A 16 56.35 36.86 -54.32
C VAL A 16 56.47 37.18 -52.81
N MET A 17 55.71 36.38 -52.04
CA MET A 17 55.97 35.69 -50.76
C MET A 17 56.48 36.46 -49.52
N ALA A 18 55.54 36.73 -48.61
CA ALA A 18 55.77 36.78 -47.16
C ALA A 18 55.36 35.43 -46.51
N SER A 19 56.16 34.98 -45.56
CA SER A 19 56.00 33.72 -44.82
C SER A 19 54.74 33.73 -43.94
N SER A 20 53.90 32.71 -44.05
CA SER A 20 52.76 32.50 -43.14
C SER A 20 52.78 31.10 -42.54
N LYS A 21 52.71 31.07 -41.21
CA LYS A 21 52.78 29.93 -40.30
C LYS A 21 51.88 28.76 -40.74
N LYS A 22 52.44 27.55 -40.69
CA LYS A 22 51.71 26.29 -40.88
C LYS A 22 50.62 26.16 -39.81
N LEU A 23 49.36 26.23 -40.23
CA LEU A 23 48.22 25.78 -39.44
C LEU A 23 48.05 24.27 -39.72
N ILE A 24 48.53 23.43 -38.81
CA ILE A 24 48.24 21.99 -38.84
C ILE A 24 46.85 21.83 -38.23
N LEU A 25 45.81 21.68 -39.06
CA LEU A 25 44.53 21.15 -38.60
C LEU A 25 44.70 19.63 -38.44
N SER A 26 44.85 19.16 -37.20
CA SER A 26 44.58 17.76 -36.91
C SER A 26 43.09 17.50 -37.12
N LEU A 27 42.79 16.53 -37.97
CA LEU A 27 41.44 16.02 -38.14
C LEU A 27 41.10 15.21 -36.89
N ALA A 28 40.73 15.89 -35.80
CA ALA A 28 40.04 15.23 -34.71
C ALA A 28 38.66 14.84 -35.23
N THR A 29 38.50 13.59 -35.64
CA THR A 29 37.19 12.95 -35.69
C THR A 29 36.56 13.10 -34.31
N ILE A 30 35.69 14.10 -34.16
CA ILE A 30 34.75 14.17 -33.05
C ILE A 30 33.78 13.02 -33.29
N SER A 31 34.11 11.86 -32.71
CA SER A 31 33.19 10.75 -32.62
C SER A 31 32.12 11.12 -31.58
N CYS A 32 31.13 11.90 -31.99
CA CYS A 32 29.83 11.89 -31.33
C CYS A 32 29.13 10.57 -31.69
N LEU A 33 29.70 9.43 -31.29
CA LEU A 33 28.87 8.27 -30.99
C LEU A 33 28.11 8.64 -29.72
N SER A 34 27.01 9.39 -29.85
CA SER A 34 25.91 9.18 -28.92
C SER A 34 25.59 7.70 -29.04
N SER A 35 25.96 6.89 -28.04
CA SER A 35 25.51 5.52 -27.94
C SER A 35 23.98 5.57 -27.98
N LEU A 36 23.39 5.30 -29.14
CA LEU A 36 21.97 5.04 -29.22
C LEU A 36 21.74 3.88 -28.27
N ALA A 37 21.06 4.13 -27.15
CA ALA A 37 20.66 3.08 -26.24
C ALA A 37 19.73 2.16 -27.04
N LEU A 38 20.30 1.05 -27.53
CA LEU A 38 19.56 0.04 -28.28
C LEU A 38 18.42 -0.47 -27.39
N ALA A 39 17.26 -0.74 -27.98
CA ALA A 39 16.22 -1.52 -27.32
C ALA A 39 16.85 -2.74 -26.66
N GLN A 40 16.49 -2.98 -25.42
CA GLN A 40 16.81 -4.24 -24.76
C GLN A 40 15.52 -4.82 -24.20
N ILE A 41 14.59 -5.06 -25.13
CA ILE A 41 13.36 -5.82 -24.93
C ILE A 41 13.39 -7.07 -25.81
N SER A 42 13.09 -8.23 -25.23
CA SER A 42 13.06 -9.53 -25.92
C SER A 42 11.78 -10.30 -25.56
N GLY A 43 11.43 -11.29 -26.37
CA GLY A 43 10.28 -12.15 -26.10
C GLY A 43 9.90 -13.05 -27.29
N PRO A 44 8.61 -13.42 -27.43
CA PRO A 44 8.17 -14.33 -28.49
C PRO A 44 8.47 -13.81 -29.90
N PRO A 45 8.90 -14.67 -30.84
CA PRO A 45 9.41 -14.26 -32.16
C PRO A 45 8.37 -13.60 -33.07
N TYR A 46 7.07 -13.78 -32.79
CA TYR A 46 5.97 -13.22 -33.57
C TYR A 46 5.33 -11.98 -32.93
N ALA A 47 5.98 -11.41 -31.91
CA ALA A 47 5.62 -10.07 -31.47
C ALA A 47 5.91 -9.05 -32.59
N ILE A 48 5.27 -7.88 -32.51
CA ILE A 48 5.49 -6.78 -33.43
C ILE A 48 6.40 -5.77 -32.73
N PRO A 49 7.73 -5.84 -32.90
CA PRO A 49 8.65 -4.81 -32.43
C PRO A 49 8.67 -3.64 -33.42
N TYR A 50 8.58 -2.42 -32.89
CA TYR A 50 8.76 -1.20 -33.67
C TYR A 50 9.42 -0.11 -32.83
N THR A 51 10.21 0.74 -33.48
CA THR A 51 10.95 1.83 -32.83
C THR A 51 10.46 3.17 -33.37
N GLN A 52 10.15 4.11 -32.47
CA GLN A 52 9.87 5.50 -32.81
C GLN A 52 10.79 6.43 -32.01
N GLY A 53 11.78 7.02 -32.69
CA GLY A 53 12.83 7.78 -32.00
C GLY A 53 13.62 6.88 -31.05
N ASN A 54 13.69 7.27 -29.76
CA ASN A 54 14.37 6.48 -28.72
C ASN A 54 13.46 5.47 -28.01
N ASN A 55 12.17 5.39 -28.40
CA ASN A 55 11.19 4.52 -27.75
C ASN A 55 11.02 3.22 -28.53
N HIS A 56 11.05 2.10 -27.81
CA HIS A 56 10.82 0.77 -28.37
C HIS A 56 9.48 0.22 -27.90
N TYR A 57 8.69 -0.28 -28.84
CA TYR A 57 7.34 -0.78 -28.61
C TYR A 57 7.30 -2.28 -28.90
N TYR A 58 6.78 -3.06 -27.95
CA TYR A 58 6.68 -4.51 -28.06
C TYR A 58 5.22 -4.93 -27.93
N THR A 59 4.59 -5.27 -29.06
CA THR A 59 3.15 -5.58 -29.12
C THR A 59 2.90 -7.07 -29.33
N LEU A 60 2.00 -7.62 -28.51
CA LEU A 60 1.57 -9.02 -28.56
C LEU A 60 0.06 -9.11 -28.82
N LEU A 61 -0.37 -9.91 -29.80
CA LEU A 61 -1.78 -10.03 -30.21
C LEU A 61 -2.34 -11.47 -30.23
N GLY A 62 -1.55 -12.46 -29.80
CA GLY A 62 -1.88 -13.88 -29.95
C GLY A 62 -1.47 -14.75 -28.75
N TYR A 63 -1.39 -16.07 -28.95
CA TYR A 63 -1.18 -17.05 -27.88
C TYR A 63 0.28 -17.55 -27.79
N TYR A 64 0.94 -17.28 -26.67
CA TYR A 64 2.38 -17.51 -26.49
C TYR A 64 2.72 -18.20 -25.14
N PRO A 65 2.39 -19.50 -24.99
CA PRO A 65 2.80 -20.28 -23.82
C PRO A 65 4.30 -20.58 -23.85
N GLY A 66 4.91 -20.73 -22.67
CA GLY A 66 6.33 -21.01 -22.52
C GLY A 66 7.26 -19.84 -22.86
N THR A 67 6.75 -18.60 -22.90
CA THR A 67 7.55 -17.42 -23.29
C THR A 67 7.62 -16.38 -22.17
N GLN A 68 8.79 -15.75 -22.06
CA GLN A 68 9.07 -14.63 -21.18
C GLN A 68 9.28 -13.37 -22.03
N ILE A 69 8.76 -12.24 -21.57
CA ILE A 69 9.10 -10.92 -22.10
C ILE A 69 10.09 -10.29 -21.14
N GLU A 70 11.29 -9.97 -21.60
CA GLU A 70 12.37 -9.42 -20.79
C GLU A 70 12.63 -7.96 -21.17
N VAL A 71 12.80 -7.07 -20.19
CA VAL A 71 13.15 -5.66 -20.37
C VAL A 71 14.37 -5.34 -19.51
N ASN A 72 15.48 -4.97 -20.13
CA ASN A 72 16.71 -4.59 -19.46
C ASN A 72 17.42 -3.44 -20.20
N GLY A 73 18.65 -3.12 -19.81
CA GLY A 73 19.57 -2.27 -20.55
C GLY A 73 19.68 -0.82 -20.12
N ASN A 74 20.92 -0.41 -19.83
CA ASN A 74 21.19 0.96 -19.41
C ASN A 74 20.78 2.00 -20.45
N GLY A 75 20.01 3.00 -20.01
CA GLY A 75 19.49 4.08 -20.84
C GLY A 75 18.36 3.66 -21.79
N SER A 76 17.88 2.41 -21.72
CA SER A 76 16.87 1.91 -22.63
C SER A 76 15.47 2.46 -22.30
N THR A 77 14.65 2.64 -23.34
CA THR A 77 13.24 3.03 -23.20
C THR A 77 12.36 2.03 -23.96
N ASN A 78 11.60 1.21 -23.22
CA ASN A 78 10.80 0.11 -23.79
C ASN A 78 9.37 0.14 -23.26
N SER A 79 8.39 -0.13 -24.13
CA SER A 79 6.96 -0.22 -23.79
C SER A 79 6.39 -1.56 -24.21
N ILE A 80 5.49 -2.11 -23.40
CA ILE A 80 4.85 -3.41 -23.62
C ILE A 80 3.35 -3.21 -23.83
N PHE A 81 2.80 -3.82 -24.88
CA PHE A 81 1.37 -3.80 -25.20
C PHE A 81 0.85 -5.21 -25.46
N LEU A 82 -0.04 -5.71 -24.61
CA LEU A 82 -0.77 -6.95 -24.84
C LEU A 82 -2.19 -6.61 -25.28
N GLY A 83 -2.54 -7.00 -26.50
CA GLY A 83 -3.89 -6.86 -27.04
C GLY A 83 -4.91 -7.77 -26.35
N ARG A 84 -6.20 -7.55 -26.62
CA ARG A 84 -7.32 -8.29 -25.99
C ARG A 84 -7.23 -9.81 -26.12
N TYR A 85 -6.68 -10.29 -27.24
CA TYR A 85 -6.52 -11.73 -27.52
C TYR A 85 -5.13 -12.27 -27.19
N ALA A 86 -4.27 -11.44 -26.60
CA ALA A 86 -2.93 -11.85 -26.21
C ALA A 86 -2.99 -12.79 -25.00
N TYR A 87 -2.18 -13.84 -25.04
CA TYR A 87 -1.90 -14.71 -23.91
C TYR A 87 -0.39 -14.91 -23.81
N VAL A 88 0.17 -14.73 -22.62
CA VAL A 88 1.59 -14.99 -22.33
C VAL A 88 1.73 -15.70 -21.00
N LYS A 89 2.64 -16.68 -20.95
CA LYS A 89 3.00 -17.42 -19.75
C LYS A 89 4.40 -17.98 -19.93
N ASN A 90 5.35 -17.64 -19.06
CA ASN A 90 6.64 -18.34 -19.00
C ASN A 90 6.41 -19.77 -18.45
N GLY A 91 7.30 -20.73 -18.73
CA GLY A 91 7.10 -22.16 -18.45
C GLY A 91 6.37 -22.46 -17.12
N ASP A 92 6.98 -22.10 -15.99
CA ASP A 92 6.41 -22.25 -14.63
C ASP A 92 5.48 -21.09 -14.21
N GLY A 93 5.35 -20.06 -15.05
CA GLY A 93 4.62 -18.83 -14.81
C GLY A 93 5.38 -17.79 -14.01
N SER A 94 6.63 -18.05 -13.61
CA SER A 94 7.48 -17.07 -12.95
C SER A 94 8.03 -16.06 -13.96
N LYS A 95 8.14 -14.79 -13.54
CA LYS A 95 8.78 -13.70 -14.30
C LYS A 95 8.31 -13.65 -15.75
N THR A 96 7.01 -13.81 -16.01
CA THR A 96 6.47 -13.87 -17.38
C THR A 96 6.68 -12.56 -18.12
N ILE A 97 6.51 -11.43 -17.43
CA ILE A 97 7.10 -10.15 -17.83
C ILE A 97 8.16 -9.83 -16.79
N TYR A 98 9.39 -9.61 -17.23
CA TYR A 98 10.53 -9.39 -16.35
C TYR A 98 11.27 -8.12 -16.74
N ALA A 99 10.99 -7.03 -16.02
CA ALA A 99 11.80 -5.82 -16.08
C ALA A 99 12.81 -5.83 -14.94
N TYR A 100 14.09 -5.65 -15.23
CA TYR A 100 15.09 -5.57 -14.18
C TYR A 100 16.25 -4.65 -14.53
N VAL A 101 16.91 -4.16 -13.48
CA VAL A 101 18.22 -3.52 -13.56
C VAL A 101 19.29 -4.43 -13.01
N ASP A 102 20.48 -4.33 -13.58
CA ASP A 102 21.72 -4.86 -13.04
C ASP A 102 22.78 -3.76 -12.99
N ASN A 103 23.87 -3.94 -12.23
CA ASN A 103 24.91 -2.92 -12.07
C ASN A 103 24.32 -1.51 -11.77
N SER A 104 24.67 -0.49 -12.56
CA SER A 104 24.17 0.89 -12.44
C SER A 104 23.10 1.24 -13.48
N ASP A 105 22.42 0.22 -14.04
CA ASP A 105 21.48 0.40 -15.15
C ASP A 105 20.32 1.32 -14.79
N LYS A 106 19.94 2.18 -15.75
CA LYS A 106 18.76 3.03 -15.66
C LYS A 106 17.82 2.74 -16.81
N ILE A 107 16.64 2.22 -16.51
CA ILE A 107 15.65 1.83 -17.52
C ILE A 107 14.42 2.70 -17.39
N ASN A 108 13.85 3.09 -18.53
CA ASN A 108 12.58 3.79 -18.61
C ASN A 108 11.52 2.90 -19.32
N ILE A 109 10.34 2.80 -18.73
CA ILE A 109 9.21 2.03 -19.26
C ILE A 109 7.99 2.95 -19.33
N PRO A 110 7.72 3.58 -20.49
CA PRO A 110 6.59 4.49 -20.62
C PRO A 110 5.26 3.78 -20.35
N TYR A 111 5.10 2.55 -20.88
CA TYR A 111 3.84 1.82 -20.78
C TYR A 111 4.05 0.31 -20.59
N ILE A 112 3.29 -0.27 -19.68
CA ILE A 112 2.95 -1.70 -19.63
C ILE A 112 1.43 -1.78 -19.68
N ILE A 113 0.87 -2.08 -20.85
CA ILE A 113 -0.58 -2.18 -21.05
C ILE A 113 -0.97 -3.64 -21.25
N ASN A 114 -1.82 -4.16 -20.36
CA ASN A 114 -2.38 -5.50 -20.50
C ASN A 114 -3.88 -5.46 -20.75
N LYS A 115 -4.31 -5.81 -21.98
CA LYS A 115 -5.72 -6.07 -22.30
C LYS A 115 -6.05 -7.56 -22.42
N GLY A 116 -5.05 -8.42 -22.38
CA GLY A 116 -5.14 -9.86 -22.59
C GLY A 116 -4.95 -10.66 -21.30
N ILE A 117 -4.21 -11.77 -21.38
CA ILE A 117 -3.95 -12.68 -20.26
C ILE A 117 -2.44 -12.80 -20.04
N ILE A 118 -1.97 -12.34 -18.88
CA ILE A 118 -0.65 -12.67 -18.34
C ILE A 118 -0.86 -13.79 -17.33
N ALA A 119 -0.76 -15.04 -17.78
CA ALA A 119 -0.97 -16.23 -16.95
C ALA A 119 0.27 -16.61 -16.11
N GLY A 120 1.02 -15.60 -15.70
CA GLY A 120 2.21 -15.65 -14.86
C GLY A 120 2.48 -14.29 -14.23
N SER A 121 3.65 -14.11 -13.60
CA SER A 121 3.93 -12.90 -12.84
C SER A 121 4.51 -11.76 -13.70
N LEU A 122 4.09 -10.54 -13.41
CA LEU A 122 4.81 -9.31 -13.77
C LEU A 122 5.84 -9.03 -12.68
N ASN A 123 7.12 -9.00 -13.02
CA ASN A 123 8.21 -8.72 -12.11
C ASN A 123 8.94 -7.44 -12.54
N ILE A 124 9.13 -6.52 -11.58
CA ILE A 124 9.94 -5.31 -11.72
C ILE A 124 10.90 -5.25 -10.53
N GLU A 125 12.16 -5.59 -10.73
CA GLU A 125 13.08 -5.85 -9.61
C GLU A 125 14.56 -5.64 -9.97
N ASN A 126 15.46 -5.85 -9.02
CA ASN A 126 16.91 -5.85 -9.25
C ASN A 126 17.47 -7.26 -9.52
N LYS A 127 18.69 -7.32 -10.07
CA LYS A 127 19.55 -8.51 -10.11
C LYS A 127 20.70 -8.44 -9.09
N ASN A 128 21.47 -9.53 -8.99
CA ASN A 128 22.49 -9.74 -7.96
C ASN A 128 23.58 -8.65 -7.93
N GLN A 129 23.99 -8.08 -9.08
CA GLN A 129 25.11 -7.14 -9.15
C GLN A 129 24.66 -5.66 -9.06
N THR A 130 23.39 -5.42 -8.77
CA THR A 130 22.81 -4.07 -8.72
C THR A 130 23.51 -3.18 -7.70
N GLN A 131 23.78 -1.94 -8.14
CA GLN A 131 24.38 -0.84 -7.40
C GLN A 131 23.31 0.16 -6.95
N LYS A 132 23.69 1.14 -6.13
CA LYS A 132 22.77 2.10 -5.52
C LYS A 132 22.11 3.06 -6.53
N ASP A 133 22.79 3.38 -7.61
CA ASP A 133 22.36 4.36 -8.61
C ASP A 133 21.47 3.77 -9.72
N ALA A 134 21.27 2.45 -9.71
CA ALA A 134 20.36 1.79 -10.62
C ALA A 134 18.90 2.19 -10.36
N SER A 135 18.12 2.29 -11.44
CA SER A 135 16.72 2.70 -11.34
C SER A 135 15.85 2.15 -12.45
N ILE A 136 14.62 1.77 -12.10
CA ILE A 136 13.55 1.51 -13.08
C ILE A 136 12.49 2.59 -12.91
N ASN A 137 12.23 3.34 -13.98
CA ASN A 137 11.17 4.35 -14.01
C ASN A 137 10.05 3.85 -14.91
N VAL A 138 8.87 3.61 -14.35
CA VAL A 138 7.68 3.19 -15.10
C VAL A 138 6.67 4.32 -15.08
N ASN A 139 6.24 4.80 -16.24
CA ASN A 139 5.21 5.83 -16.26
C ASN A 139 3.81 5.23 -16.04
N THR A 140 3.44 4.17 -16.75
CA THR A 140 2.10 3.59 -16.59
C THR A 140 2.11 2.07 -16.66
N ILE A 141 1.51 1.44 -15.65
CA ILE A 141 1.06 0.05 -15.67
C ILE A 141 -0.46 0.10 -15.70
N ASP A 142 -1.07 -0.45 -16.75
CA ASP A 142 -2.53 -0.48 -16.91
C ASP A 142 -2.99 -1.92 -17.21
N ASN A 143 -3.55 -2.57 -16.19
CA ASN A 143 -4.14 -3.88 -16.30
C ASN A 143 -5.65 -3.78 -16.54
N GLN A 144 -6.07 -4.02 -17.78
CA GLN A 144 -7.47 -4.12 -18.22
C GLN A 144 -7.91 -5.58 -18.39
N GLY A 145 -6.95 -6.50 -18.54
CA GLY A 145 -7.18 -7.93 -18.71
C GLY A 145 -6.97 -8.74 -17.43
N PHE A 146 -6.45 -9.95 -17.59
CA PHE A 146 -6.06 -10.82 -16.47
C PHE A 146 -4.56 -10.75 -16.23
N LEU A 147 -4.17 -10.59 -14.97
CA LEU A 147 -2.80 -10.73 -14.47
C LEU A 147 -2.80 -11.73 -13.31
N LYS A 148 -1.97 -12.76 -13.36
CA LYS A 148 -1.86 -13.70 -12.23
C LYS A 148 -1.37 -12.97 -10.97
N ASN A 149 -0.21 -12.32 -11.04
CA ASN A 149 0.31 -11.52 -9.94
C ASN A 149 1.35 -10.49 -10.39
N ALA A 150 1.61 -9.49 -9.54
CA ALA A 150 2.71 -8.55 -9.69
C ALA A 150 3.65 -8.63 -8.49
N TYR A 151 4.95 -8.72 -8.74
CA TYR A 151 6.00 -8.46 -7.77
C TYR A 151 6.81 -7.26 -8.23
N ILE A 152 6.93 -6.26 -7.37
CA ILE A 152 7.67 -5.04 -7.66
C ILE A 152 8.49 -4.73 -6.43
N GLY A 153 9.81 -4.74 -6.53
CA GLY A 153 10.62 -4.42 -5.37
C GLY A 153 12.10 -4.66 -5.52
N ILE A 154 12.82 -4.16 -4.53
CA ILE A 154 14.26 -4.33 -4.41
C ILE A 154 14.57 -5.33 -3.30
N TRP A 155 15.14 -6.48 -3.65
CA TRP A 155 15.46 -7.53 -2.69
C TRP A 155 16.96 -7.50 -2.30
N GLY A 156 17.26 -8.04 -1.11
CA GLY A 156 18.59 -7.99 -0.49
C GLY A 156 19.00 -6.60 0.03
N ASP A 157 20.27 -6.45 0.38
CA ASP A 157 20.85 -5.19 0.91
C ASP A 157 21.07 -4.10 -0.16
N LYS A 158 20.39 -4.19 -1.30
CA LYS A 158 20.55 -3.30 -2.44
C LYS A 158 19.79 -1.98 -2.25
N GLN A 159 20.26 -0.93 -2.93
CA GLN A 159 19.74 0.44 -2.80
C GLN A 159 19.25 1.04 -4.12
N ALA A 160 18.86 0.21 -5.10
CA ALA A 160 18.20 0.69 -6.31
C ALA A 160 16.82 1.30 -6.01
N ASN A 161 16.26 2.03 -6.97
CA ASN A 161 14.95 2.67 -6.85
C ASN A 161 14.02 2.24 -7.98
N ILE A 162 12.77 1.96 -7.63
CA ILE A 162 11.70 1.74 -8.61
C ILE A 162 10.68 2.86 -8.43
N THR A 163 10.44 3.63 -9.49
CA THR A 163 9.39 4.65 -9.50
C THR A 163 8.29 4.23 -10.47
N ILE A 164 7.04 4.39 -10.06
CA ILE A 164 5.85 4.13 -10.87
C ILE A 164 4.96 5.36 -10.78
N ASN A 165 4.70 6.02 -11.90
CA ASN A 165 3.79 7.17 -11.87
C ASN A 165 2.34 6.69 -11.69
N SER A 166 1.85 5.77 -12.54
CA SER A 166 0.51 5.20 -12.40
C SER A 166 0.51 3.67 -12.45
N PHE A 167 -0.09 3.03 -11.45
CA PHE A 167 -0.52 1.64 -11.48
C PHE A 167 -2.04 1.61 -11.45
N SER A 168 -2.65 1.13 -12.53
CA SER A 168 -4.11 1.03 -12.69
C SER A 168 -4.53 -0.40 -12.94
N ASN A 169 -5.55 -0.86 -12.22
CA ASN A 169 -6.21 -2.14 -12.45
C ASN A 169 -7.71 -1.95 -12.66
N SER A 170 -8.17 -2.17 -13.88
CA SER A 170 -9.60 -2.26 -14.23
C SER A 170 -10.05 -3.69 -14.54
N GLY A 171 -9.10 -4.59 -14.78
CA GLY A 171 -9.35 -6.01 -14.99
C GLY A 171 -9.27 -6.83 -13.70
N ILE A 172 -8.60 -7.99 -13.78
CA ILE A 172 -8.47 -8.95 -12.69
C ILE A 172 -6.98 -9.14 -12.38
N VAL A 173 -6.61 -9.02 -11.11
CA VAL A 173 -5.36 -9.55 -10.56
C VAL A 173 -5.69 -10.65 -9.57
N TYR A 174 -5.32 -11.90 -9.88
CA TYR A 174 -5.73 -13.05 -9.07
C TYR A 174 -4.66 -14.13 -8.93
N ASN A 175 -4.28 -14.41 -7.69
CA ASN A 175 -3.34 -15.47 -7.33
C ASN A 175 -3.85 -16.27 -6.14
N SER A 176 -4.27 -17.51 -6.34
CA SER A 176 -4.83 -18.33 -5.25
C SER A 176 -3.79 -18.79 -4.23
N GLN A 177 -2.52 -18.90 -4.65
CA GLN A 177 -1.45 -19.51 -3.85
C GLN A 177 -0.52 -18.49 -3.19
N ASP A 178 -0.46 -17.26 -3.73
CA ASP A 178 0.38 -16.20 -3.18
C ASP A 178 -0.24 -14.81 -3.33
N GLN A 179 0.47 -13.74 -2.97
CA GLN A 179 -0.06 -12.38 -3.12
C GLN A 179 -0.41 -12.10 -4.58
N ALA A 180 -1.48 -11.32 -4.77
CA ALA A 180 -1.84 -10.81 -6.09
C ALA A 180 -0.92 -9.64 -6.46
N ILE A 181 -0.62 -8.78 -5.49
CA ILE A 181 0.34 -7.69 -5.64
C ILE A 181 1.26 -7.69 -4.43
N TYR A 182 2.56 -7.72 -4.68
CA TYR A 182 3.58 -7.55 -3.65
C TYR A 182 4.51 -6.40 -4.05
N LEU A 183 4.49 -5.35 -3.23
CA LEU A 183 5.41 -4.22 -3.31
C LEU A 183 6.42 -4.33 -2.17
N GLU A 184 7.69 -4.47 -2.50
CA GLU A 184 8.80 -4.60 -1.55
C GLU A 184 9.75 -3.41 -1.73
N LYS A 185 10.33 -2.93 -0.62
CA LYS A 185 11.48 -2.00 -0.50
C LYS A 185 11.82 -1.07 -1.68
N ASN A 186 11.94 0.23 -1.40
CA ASN A 186 12.36 1.28 -2.35
C ASN A 186 11.50 1.41 -3.60
N VAL A 187 10.21 1.08 -3.46
CA VAL A 187 9.19 1.34 -4.48
C VAL A 187 8.46 2.63 -4.14
N GLN A 188 8.37 3.52 -5.12
CA GLN A 188 7.61 4.77 -5.03
C GLN A 188 6.52 4.76 -6.09
N ILE A 189 5.26 4.81 -5.67
CA ILE A 189 4.10 4.90 -6.56
C ILE A 189 3.41 6.24 -6.37
N THR A 190 3.15 6.98 -7.44
CA THR A 190 2.37 8.22 -7.33
C THR A 190 0.88 7.91 -7.21
N ASP A 191 0.30 7.19 -8.16
CA ASP A 191 -1.10 6.78 -8.14
C ASP A 191 -1.24 5.26 -8.29
N PHE A 192 -1.85 4.64 -7.28
CA PHE A 192 -2.33 3.26 -7.34
C PHE A 192 -3.86 3.28 -7.36
N THR A 193 -4.48 2.82 -8.46
CA THR A 193 -5.94 2.81 -8.63
C THR A 193 -6.44 1.42 -8.96
N ASN A 194 -7.38 0.91 -8.18
CA ASN A 194 -8.11 -0.31 -8.47
C ASN A 194 -9.58 0.02 -8.75
N THR A 195 -10.07 -0.23 -9.96
CA THR A 195 -11.50 -0.24 -10.31
C THR A 195 -12.02 -1.66 -10.59
N GLY A 196 -11.11 -2.63 -10.74
CA GLY A 196 -11.43 -4.03 -11.01
C GLY A 196 -11.37 -4.92 -9.75
N LEU A 197 -10.92 -6.15 -9.93
CA LEU A 197 -10.76 -7.14 -8.87
C LEU A 197 -9.28 -7.37 -8.55
N ILE A 198 -8.93 -7.38 -7.26
CA ILE A 198 -7.66 -7.88 -6.75
C ILE A 198 -7.92 -8.89 -5.63
N ALA A 199 -7.46 -10.13 -5.79
CA ALA A 199 -7.55 -11.15 -4.73
C ALA A 199 -6.34 -12.09 -4.75
N GLY A 200 -5.71 -12.29 -3.60
CA GLY A 200 -4.51 -13.11 -3.43
C GLY A 200 -4.66 -14.09 -2.28
N THR A 201 -3.77 -15.09 -2.23
CA THR A 201 -3.58 -16.04 -1.12
C THR A 201 -4.84 -16.77 -0.66
N THR A 202 -5.85 -16.89 -1.53
CA THR A 202 -7.18 -17.40 -1.16
C THR A 202 -7.15 -18.86 -0.70
N ASN A 203 -6.18 -19.65 -1.19
CA ASN A 203 -6.01 -21.07 -0.90
C ASN A 203 -4.61 -21.37 -0.30
N LYS A 204 -3.86 -20.34 0.12
CA LYS A 204 -2.53 -20.53 0.70
C LYS A 204 -2.66 -21.12 2.10
N ARG A 205 -2.06 -22.28 2.36
CA ARG A 205 -1.90 -22.78 3.73
C ARG A 205 -0.89 -21.89 4.46
N ILE A 206 -1.33 -21.16 5.48
CA ILE A 206 -0.47 -20.32 6.29
C ILE A 206 -0.14 -21.09 7.57
N LEU A 207 1.15 -21.13 7.93
CA LEU A 207 1.64 -21.82 9.12
C LEU A 207 2.27 -20.77 10.05
N GLY A 208 1.82 -20.74 11.29
CA GLY A 208 2.26 -19.77 12.29
C GLY A 208 1.72 -18.35 12.04
N SER A 209 2.23 -17.39 12.80
CA SER A 209 1.76 -15.99 12.80
C SER A 209 2.33 -15.16 11.65
N GLN A 210 2.07 -15.57 10.40
CA GLN A 210 2.46 -14.79 9.22
C GLN A 210 1.38 -13.78 8.84
N ASN A 211 1.74 -12.49 8.82
CA ASN A 211 0.92 -11.46 8.19
C ASN A 211 1.04 -11.59 6.67
N VAL A 212 0.03 -12.19 6.04
CA VAL A 212 -0.08 -12.40 4.58
C VAL A 212 -1.32 -11.67 4.07
N SER A 213 -1.26 -11.11 2.87
CA SER A 213 -2.33 -10.27 2.32
C SER A 213 -2.50 -10.44 0.81
N SER A 214 -3.68 -10.13 0.26
CA SER A 214 -3.88 -10.10 -1.20
C SER A 214 -3.00 -9.04 -1.87
N ILE A 215 -2.96 -7.86 -1.25
CA ILE A 215 -2.01 -6.80 -1.56
C ILE A 215 -1.07 -6.64 -0.37
N GLN A 216 0.22 -6.88 -0.57
CA GLN A 216 1.25 -6.76 0.45
C GLN A 216 2.20 -5.61 0.09
N ILE A 217 2.43 -4.69 1.02
CA ILE A 217 3.21 -3.47 0.77
C ILE A 217 4.26 -3.31 1.88
N GLY A 218 5.52 -3.13 1.48
CA GLY A 218 6.66 -2.75 2.32
C GLY A 218 7.24 -3.83 3.25
N LYS A 219 6.81 -5.09 3.14
CA LYS A 219 7.47 -6.20 3.87
C LYS A 219 8.80 -6.55 3.22
N ASP A 220 9.89 -6.50 3.99
CA ASP A 220 11.20 -7.09 3.67
C ASP A 220 11.22 -8.52 4.24
N GLN A 221 11.49 -9.53 3.41
CA GLN A 221 11.54 -10.92 3.87
C GLN A 221 12.86 -11.28 4.57
N GLU A 222 13.93 -10.48 4.38
CA GLU A 222 15.29 -10.85 4.76
C GLU A 222 15.78 -10.13 6.03
N SER A 223 15.17 -9.01 6.40
CA SER A 223 15.60 -8.26 7.59
C SER A 223 14.86 -8.69 8.87
N LEU A 224 15.52 -9.46 9.74
CA LEU A 224 15.12 -9.64 11.16
C LEU A 224 15.14 -8.31 11.95
N GLN A 225 15.77 -7.28 11.38
CA GLN A 225 15.77 -5.92 11.91
C GLN A 225 14.81 -5.07 11.10
N ARG A 226 13.95 -4.32 11.80
CA ARG A 226 12.94 -3.41 11.24
C ARG A 226 13.62 -2.30 10.43
N SER A 227 14.02 -2.63 9.19
CA SER A 227 14.78 -1.77 8.31
C SER A 227 13.99 -0.50 7.98
N SER A 228 14.67 0.64 7.98
CA SER A 228 14.16 1.99 7.70
C SER A 228 13.73 2.22 6.25
N THR A 229 13.74 1.18 5.42
CA THR A 229 13.43 1.29 3.99
C THR A 229 11.94 1.14 3.76
N THR A 230 11.30 2.16 3.19
CA THR A 230 9.84 2.26 3.13
C THR A 230 9.35 2.22 1.69
N THR A 231 8.24 1.50 1.47
CA THR A 231 7.47 1.64 0.22
C THR A 231 6.58 2.86 0.35
N THR A 232 6.65 3.77 -0.62
CA THR A 232 5.84 5.00 -0.60
C THR A 232 4.77 4.93 -1.69
N ILE A 233 3.52 5.20 -1.31
CA ILE A 233 2.41 5.36 -2.25
C ILE A 233 1.74 6.69 -1.96
N LYS A 234 1.86 7.67 -2.86
CA LYS A 234 1.24 8.98 -2.62
C LYS A 234 -0.28 8.84 -2.54
N ASN A 235 -0.91 8.27 -3.56
CA ASN A 235 -2.36 8.06 -3.61
C ASN A 235 -2.70 6.57 -3.84
N PHE A 236 -3.36 5.94 -2.88
CA PHE A 236 -3.97 4.62 -3.04
C PHE A 236 -5.48 4.76 -3.11
N LYS A 237 -6.10 4.36 -4.22
CA LYS A 237 -7.54 4.48 -4.46
C LYS A 237 -8.14 3.12 -4.79
N ASN A 238 -9.03 2.63 -3.92
CA ASN A 238 -9.88 1.49 -4.23
C ASN A 238 -11.30 1.96 -4.60
N GLN A 239 -11.66 1.68 -5.84
CA GLN A 239 -12.96 1.90 -6.47
C GLN A 239 -13.52 0.61 -7.08
N GLY A 240 -12.94 -0.54 -6.72
CA GLY A 240 -13.37 -1.88 -7.14
C GLY A 240 -13.49 -2.81 -5.93
N LEU A 241 -13.12 -4.07 -6.14
CA LEU A 241 -13.06 -5.09 -5.10
C LEU A 241 -11.61 -5.46 -4.79
N ILE A 242 -11.21 -5.33 -3.52
CA ILE A 242 -10.01 -5.97 -2.99
C ILE A 242 -10.45 -6.98 -1.95
N GLY A 243 -10.18 -8.27 -2.21
CA GLY A 243 -10.75 -9.38 -1.43
C GLY A 243 -9.72 -10.38 -0.95
N ASN A 244 -10.01 -11.08 0.15
CA ASN A 244 -9.32 -12.31 0.54
C ASN A 244 -10.28 -13.30 1.23
N SER A 245 -10.37 -14.53 0.73
CA SER A 245 -11.24 -15.55 1.31
C SER A 245 -10.53 -16.47 2.32
N ASN A 246 -9.25 -16.24 2.60
CA ASN A 246 -8.49 -17.02 3.57
C ASN A 246 -8.62 -16.39 4.98
N GLN A 247 -8.95 -17.21 5.98
CA GLN A 247 -9.19 -16.78 7.36
C GLN A 247 -7.94 -16.22 8.03
N GLU A 248 -6.76 -16.64 7.57
CA GLU A 248 -5.47 -16.25 8.14
C GLU A 248 -4.81 -15.11 7.37
N ALA A 249 -5.43 -14.65 6.27
CA ALA A 249 -4.88 -13.62 5.41
C ALA A 249 -5.73 -12.35 5.40
N ASN A 250 -5.09 -11.23 5.04
CA ASN A 250 -5.72 -9.93 4.96
C ASN A 250 -6.10 -9.58 3.52
N ALA A 251 -7.02 -8.64 3.32
CA ALA A 251 -7.22 -8.07 1.98
C ALA A 251 -6.03 -7.16 1.61
N ILE A 252 -5.64 -6.26 2.52
CA ILE A 252 -4.50 -5.36 2.36
C ILE A 252 -3.62 -5.36 3.60
N GLY A 253 -2.30 -5.52 3.40
CA GLY A 253 -1.30 -5.43 4.45
C GLY A 253 -0.24 -4.38 4.12
N PHE A 254 -0.17 -3.35 4.95
CA PHE A 254 0.89 -2.33 4.90
C PHE A 254 1.88 -2.61 6.04
N ASN A 255 3.16 -2.75 5.69
CA ASN A 255 4.24 -2.99 6.61
C ASN A 255 5.33 -1.98 6.29
N SER A 256 5.67 -1.09 7.22
CA SER A 256 6.69 -0.05 6.99
C SER A 256 6.44 0.78 5.72
N ALA A 257 5.17 1.13 5.47
CA ALA A 257 4.77 1.91 4.30
C ALA A 257 4.49 3.38 4.65
N ASN A 258 4.62 4.26 3.66
CA ASN A 258 4.24 5.68 3.77
C ASN A 258 3.20 6.02 2.71
N LEU A 259 2.08 6.59 3.14
CA LEU A 259 1.01 7.03 2.26
C LEU A 259 0.60 8.48 2.54
N THR A 260 0.42 9.27 1.49
CA THR A 260 -0.21 10.60 1.65
C THR A 260 -1.73 10.45 1.72
N THR A 261 -2.32 9.57 0.92
CA THR A 261 -3.78 9.41 0.85
C THR A 261 -4.16 7.99 0.51
N PHE A 262 -4.95 7.38 1.38
CA PHE A 262 -5.67 6.13 1.13
C PHE A 262 -7.16 6.45 1.03
N ILE A 263 -7.80 6.02 -0.06
CA ILE A 263 -9.24 6.18 -0.28
C ILE A 263 -9.85 4.83 -0.65
N ASN A 264 -10.86 4.41 0.11
CA ASN A 264 -11.77 3.35 -0.29
C ASN A 264 -13.15 3.92 -0.59
N THR A 265 -13.66 3.75 -1.81
CA THR A 265 -15.03 4.11 -2.17
C THR A 265 -15.92 2.91 -2.45
N GLN A 266 -15.35 1.71 -2.60
CA GLN A 266 -16.10 0.48 -2.89
C GLN A 266 -15.84 -0.59 -1.83
N LEU A 267 -15.37 -1.78 -2.21
CA LEU A 267 -15.38 -2.95 -1.33
C LEU A 267 -13.96 -3.43 -1.01
N ILE A 268 -13.65 -3.50 0.27
CA ILE A 268 -12.50 -4.23 0.83
C ILE A 268 -13.04 -5.27 1.80
N LEU A 269 -12.79 -6.54 1.53
CA LEU A 269 -13.40 -7.63 2.28
C LEU A 269 -12.43 -8.77 2.54
N SER A 270 -12.32 -9.24 3.78
CA SER A 270 -11.49 -10.40 4.13
C SER A 270 -12.17 -11.37 5.08
N GLN A 271 -11.80 -12.66 5.07
CA GLN A 271 -12.09 -13.54 6.19
C GLN A 271 -11.15 -13.26 7.39
N GLY A 272 -9.88 -12.97 7.14
CA GLY A 272 -8.98 -12.43 8.17
C GLY A 272 -9.24 -10.94 8.43
N LYS A 273 -8.20 -10.12 8.51
CA LYS A 273 -8.37 -8.65 8.68
C LYS A 273 -8.63 -8.02 7.32
N ALA A 274 -9.54 -7.04 7.21
CA ALA A 274 -9.73 -6.37 5.92
C ALA A 274 -8.47 -5.53 5.59
N ILE A 275 -8.08 -4.65 6.51
CA ILE A 275 -6.84 -3.86 6.40
C ILE A 275 -5.98 -4.09 7.63
N HIS A 276 -4.70 -4.37 7.41
CA HIS A 276 -3.68 -4.47 8.45
C HIS A 276 -2.58 -3.45 8.21
N LEU A 277 -2.34 -2.56 9.18
CA LEU A 277 -1.25 -1.60 9.18
C LEU A 277 -0.25 -1.98 10.26
N GLU A 278 1.03 -2.07 9.88
CA GLU A 278 2.13 -2.29 10.80
C GLU A 278 3.26 -1.31 10.50
N SER A 279 3.67 -0.53 11.50
CA SER A 279 4.74 0.48 11.35
C SER A 279 4.54 1.42 10.15
N THR A 280 3.29 1.76 9.83
CA THR A 280 2.91 2.49 8.62
C THR A 280 2.50 3.92 8.99
N HIS A 281 2.78 4.89 8.11
CA HIS A 281 2.28 6.25 8.23
C HIS A 281 1.28 6.55 7.09
N ILE A 282 0.12 7.11 7.44
CA ILE A 282 -0.89 7.56 6.47
C ILE A 282 -1.33 8.99 6.84
N THR A 283 -1.10 9.98 5.98
CA THR A 283 -1.60 11.35 6.25
C THR A 283 -3.13 11.41 6.21
N ASN A 284 -3.76 10.84 5.19
CA ASN A 284 -5.22 10.84 5.05
C ASN A 284 -5.75 9.42 4.76
N PHE A 285 -6.45 8.85 5.72
CA PHE A 285 -7.21 7.61 5.55
C PHE A 285 -8.69 7.93 5.39
N ILE A 286 -9.26 7.66 4.22
CA ILE A 286 -10.64 8.01 3.89
C ILE A 286 -11.41 6.76 3.48
N ASN A 287 -12.43 6.40 4.25
CA ASN A 287 -13.38 5.37 3.88
C ASN A 287 -14.75 5.98 3.55
N ARG A 288 -15.22 5.72 2.33
CA ARG A 288 -16.58 6.01 1.84
C ARG A 288 -17.34 4.75 1.44
N GLY A 289 -16.63 3.64 1.24
CA GLY A 289 -17.20 2.35 0.88
C GLY A 289 -17.36 1.43 2.09
N PHE A 290 -17.24 0.14 1.83
CA PHE A 290 -17.29 -0.92 2.84
C PHE A 290 -15.90 -1.51 3.06
N ILE A 291 -15.48 -1.58 4.32
CA ILE A 291 -14.28 -2.28 4.78
C ILE A 291 -14.73 -3.31 5.81
N GLY A 292 -14.61 -4.60 5.49
CA GLY A 292 -15.13 -5.63 6.39
C GLY A 292 -14.27 -6.87 6.55
N ALA A 293 -14.29 -7.39 7.76
CA ALA A 293 -13.84 -8.73 8.09
C ALA A 293 -15.04 -9.61 8.47
N TYR A 294 -15.14 -10.81 7.91
CA TYR A 294 -16.29 -11.70 8.13
C TYR A 294 -15.92 -13.14 8.51
N GLY A 295 -14.63 -13.44 8.69
CA GLY A 295 -14.22 -14.76 9.14
C GLY A 295 -14.50 -14.97 10.62
N PRO A 296 -14.64 -16.24 11.05
CA PRO A 296 -14.90 -16.59 12.44
C PRO A 296 -13.71 -16.19 13.32
N TYR A 297 -14.00 -15.91 14.59
CA TYR A 297 -12.96 -15.77 15.60
C TYR A 297 -12.32 -17.14 15.89
N THR A 298 -11.01 -17.27 15.73
CA THR A 298 -10.25 -18.47 16.10
C THR A 298 -9.52 -18.23 17.42
N PHE A 299 -9.97 -18.87 18.50
CA PHE A 299 -9.35 -18.78 19.83
C PHE A 299 -7.90 -19.31 19.79
N GLY A 300 -6.94 -18.57 20.36
CA GLY A 300 -5.54 -19.01 20.50
C GLY A 300 -4.58 -18.57 19.38
N ASN A 301 -5.05 -17.83 18.38
CA ASN A 301 -4.19 -17.20 17.36
C ASN A 301 -4.51 -15.70 17.28
N THR A 302 -3.49 -14.84 17.22
CA THR A 302 -3.56 -13.37 17.36
C THR A 302 -4.21 -12.62 16.18
N SER A 303 -4.99 -13.31 15.35
CA SER A 303 -5.69 -12.77 14.20
C SER A 303 -7.15 -12.45 14.52
N ASN A 304 -7.38 -11.40 15.33
CA ASN A 304 -8.73 -10.86 15.48
C ASN A 304 -9.24 -10.40 14.10
N SER A 305 -10.24 -11.07 13.55
CA SER A 305 -10.99 -10.69 12.34
C SER A 305 -11.52 -9.25 12.51
N SER A 306 -10.76 -8.27 12.03
CA SER A 306 -11.03 -6.85 12.26
C SER A 306 -11.25 -6.14 10.94
N GLY A 307 -12.19 -5.19 10.91
CA GLY A 307 -12.34 -4.31 9.74
C GLY A 307 -11.00 -3.63 9.43
N ILE A 308 -10.42 -2.97 10.43
CA ILE A 308 -9.09 -2.38 10.34
C ILE A 308 -8.30 -2.71 11.60
N THR A 309 -7.04 -3.12 11.44
CA THR A 309 -6.05 -3.23 12.51
C THR A 309 -4.89 -2.29 12.27
N ILE A 310 -4.52 -1.52 13.30
CA ILE A 310 -3.50 -0.49 13.25
C ILE A 310 -2.47 -0.78 14.34
N LEU A 311 -1.27 -1.23 13.98
CA LEU A 311 -0.18 -1.55 14.91
C LEU A 311 1.01 -0.64 14.67
N ARG A 312 1.50 0.02 15.72
CA ARG A 312 2.70 0.87 15.70
C ARG A 312 2.70 1.87 14.55
N SER A 313 1.52 2.28 14.12
CA SER A 313 1.29 3.08 12.92
C SER A 313 0.75 4.45 13.31
N THR A 314 0.91 5.43 12.44
CA THR A 314 0.43 6.80 12.64
C THR A 314 -0.53 7.17 11.52
N ILE A 315 -1.68 7.77 11.88
CA ILE A 315 -2.64 8.31 10.92
C ILE A 315 -2.98 9.74 11.32
N ASP A 316 -2.74 10.72 10.45
CA ASP A 316 -3.03 12.11 10.83
C ASP A 316 -4.55 12.35 10.80
N ASN A 317 -5.20 12.00 9.68
CA ASN A 317 -6.63 12.15 9.49
C ASN A 317 -7.28 10.82 9.11
N PHE A 318 -8.01 10.22 10.05
CA PHE A 318 -8.85 9.05 9.82
C PHE A 318 -10.30 9.49 9.65
N ILE A 319 -10.86 9.34 8.46
CA ILE A 319 -12.21 9.80 8.11
C ILE A 319 -13.03 8.60 7.61
N ASN A 320 -14.02 8.19 8.39
CA ASN A 320 -15.00 7.18 8.00
C ASN A 320 -16.37 7.81 7.74
N THR A 321 -16.82 7.76 6.50
CA THR A 321 -18.18 8.10 6.07
C THR A 321 -18.96 6.88 5.57
N GLY A 322 -18.25 5.77 5.32
CA GLY A 322 -18.81 4.49 4.89
C GLY A 322 -19.01 3.51 6.05
N ILE A 323 -18.80 2.23 5.78
CA ILE A 323 -18.96 1.14 6.75
C ILE A 323 -17.61 0.50 7.06
N ILE A 324 -17.32 0.29 8.34
CA ILE A 324 -16.22 -0.54 8.83
C ILE A 324 -16.82 -1.63 9.72
N SER A 325 -16.51 -2.91 9.48
CA SER A 325 -17.10 -4.02 10.25
C SER A 325 -16.12 -5.16 10.50
N GLY A 326 -16.22 -5.81 11.65
CA GLY A 326 -15.50 -7.05 11.96
C GLY A 326 -15.88 -7.59 13.34
N VAL A 327 -15.22 -8.66 13.80
CA VAL A 327 -15.26 -9.07 15.22
C VAL A 327 -14.80 -7.90 16.11
N ILE A 328 -13.89 -7.09 15.59
CA ILE A 328 -13.62 -5.73 16.05
C ILE A 328 -13.77 -4.80 14.84
N GLY A 329 -14.43 -3.64 15.01
CA GLY A 329 -14.55 -2.67 13.92
C GLY A 329 -13.19 -2.07 13.58
N VAL A 330 -12.63 -1.29 14.51
CA VAL A 330 -11.28 -0.73 14.45
C VAL A 330 -10.48 -1.17 15.67
N ASN A 331 -9.35 -1.84 15.43
CA ASN A 331 -8.45 -2.33 16.46
C ASN A 331 -7.11 -1.57 16.42
N LEU A 332 -6.84 -0.73 17.42
CA LEU A 332 -5.78 0.29 17.40
C LEU A 332 -4.75 0.13 18.51
N SER A 333 -3.48 0.04 18.12
CA SER A 333 -2.28 0.17 18.94
C SER A 333 -1.28 1.09 18.23
N GLY A 334 -1.67 2.34 18.02
CA GLY A 334 -0.93 3.36 17.26
C GLY A 334 -1.43 4.77 17.54
N ASP A 335 -0.94 5.77 16.81
CA ASP A 335 -1.35 7.16 17.00
C ASP A 335 -2.31 7.61 15.91
N ILE A 336 -3.39 8.30 16.28
CA ILE A 336 -4.27 8.98 15.35
C ILE A 336 -4.46 10.43 15.81
N SER A 337 -4.10 11.42 14.99
CA SER A 337 -4.35 12.81 15.40
C SER A 337 -5.84 13.12 15.39
N THR A 338 -6.52 12.92 14.26
CA THR A 338 -7.95 13.19 14.14
C THR A 338 -8.70 11.98 13.58
N PHE A 339 -9.55 11.37 14.40
CA PHE A 339 -10.46 10.30 14.02
C PHE A 339 -11.88 10.86 13.92
N ILE A 340 -12.45 10.88 12.72
CA ILE A 340 -13.83 11.28 12.46
C ILE A 340 -14.61 10.08 11.93
N ASN A 341 -15.64 9.67 12.66
CA ASN A 341 -16.66 8.76 12.16
C ASN A 341 -17.95 9.52 11.89
N THR A 342 -18.38 9.67 10.64
CA THR A 342 -19.74 10.09 10.28
C THR A 342 -20.56 8.92 9.68
N GLY A 343 -19.92 7.78 9.45
CA GLY A 343 -20.52 6.57 8.91
C GLY A 343 -20.86 5.55 10.00
N PHE A 344 -20.68 4.28 9.68
CA PHE A 344 -21.00 3.16 10.55
C PHE A 344 -19.74 2.36 10.90
N ILE A 345 -19.51 2.10 12.19
CA ILE A 345 -18.44 1.19 12.66
C ILE A 345 -19.09 0.10 13.50
N ARG A 346 -18.87 -1.16 13.11
CA ARG A 346 -19.53 -2.32 13.69
C ARG A 346 -18.55 -3.31 14.31
N SER A 347 -18.87 -3.74 15.53
CA SER A 347 -18.33 -4.98 16.11
C SER A 347 -19.41 -6.05 16.10
N THR A 348 -19.09 -7.22 15.56
CA THR A 348 -20.06 -8.32 15.36
C THR A 348 -20.03 -9.39 16.43
N ASP A 349 -19.01 -9.41 17.30
CA ASP A 349 -18.85 -10.46 18.30
C ASP A 349 -19.47 -10.06 19.65
N SER A 350 -20.33 -10.93 20.17
CA SER A 350 -20.98 -10.80 21.48
C SER A 350 -20.33 -11.65 22.57
N THR A 351 -19.39 -12.53 22.21
CA THR A 351 -18.89 -13.59 23.11
C THR A 351 -17.81 -13.12 24.07
N SER A 352 -17.14 -12.00 23.78
CA SER A 352 -16.01 -11.50 24.56
C SER A 352 -16.15 -10.01 24.92
N GLU A 353 -15.75 -9.66 26.14
CA GLU A 353 -15.68 -8.28 26.64
C GLU A 353 -14.51 -7.48 26.07
N GLN A 354 -13.59 -8.17 25.37
CA GLN A 354 -12.44 -7.56 24.72
C GLN A 354 -12.74 -7.18 23.26
N ARG A 355 -14.00 -6.89 22.94
CA ARG A 355 -14.47 -6.59 21.57
C ARG A 355 -15.24 -5.29 21.58
N ALA A 356 -14.97 -4.47 20.58
CA ALA A 356 -15.59 -3.16 20.48
C ALA A 356 -15.70 -2.67 19.04
N ALA A 357 -16.61 -1.73 18.81
CA ALA A 357 -16.63 -1.01 17.54
C ALA A 357 -15.28 -0.28 17.36
N ILE A 358 -14.77 0.33 18.42
CA ILE A 358 -13.41 0.89 18.49
C ILE A 358 -12.69 0.31 19.72
N ASN A 359 -11.58 -0.38 19.49
CA ASN A 359 -10.73 -0.92 20.55
C ASN A 359 -9.35 -0.24 20.53
N LEU A 360 -8.97 0.40 21.63
CA LEU A 360 -7.62 0.91 21.87
C LEU A 360 -6.92 -0.04 22.82
N PHE A 361 -5.88 -0.71 22.32
CA PHE A 361 -5.09 -1.65 23.08
C PHE A 361 -3.61 -1.33 23.03
N ASN A 362 -2.93 -1.62 24.13
CA ASN A 362 -1.52 -1.37 24.27
C ASN A 362 -0.72 -2.62 23.90
N THR A 363 0.40 -2.43 23.20
CA THR A 363 1.41 -3.47 23.00
C THR A 363 2.68 -3.04 23.72
N ASP A 364 3.52 -3.98 24.16
CA ASP A 364 4.77 -3.67 24.89
C ASP A 364 5.69 -2.64 24.22
N SER A 365 5.47 -2.37 22.93
CA SER A 365 6.25 -1.47 22.09
C SER A 365 5.60 -0.12 21.77
N LYS A 366 4.27 0.04 21.97
CA LYS A 366 3.55 1.27 21.63
C LYS A 366 2.21 1.38 22.35
N ALA A 367 2.08 2.44 23.14
CA ALA A 367 0.80 2.90 23.68
C ALA A 367 0.01 3.65 22.60
N PRO A 368 -1.30 3.36 22.43
CA PRO A 368 -2.13 4.10 21.50
C PRO A 368 -2.48 5.50 22.02
N ASN A 369 -2.51 6.47 21.10
CA ASN A 369 -2.93 7.85 21.37
C ASN A 369 -3.91 8.32 20.31
N ILE A 370 -5.01 8.96 20.73
CA ILE A 370 -5.89 9.72 19.82
C ILE A 370 -6.01 11.16 20.31
N ASP A 371 -5.71 12.16 19.47
CA ASP A 371 -5.87 13.56 19.91
C ASP A 371 -7.35 13.99 19.89
N TYR A 372 -8.07 13.63 18.82
CA TYR A 372 -9.49 13.92 18.64
C TYR A 372 -10.22 12.69 18.12
N LEU A 373 -11.06 12.08 18.95
CA LEU A 373 -12.03 11.07 18.54
C LEU A 373 -13.41 11.71 18.43
N ILE A 374 -13.90 11.89 17.21
CA ILE A 374 -15.19 12.53 16.90
C ILE A 374 -16.11 11.48 16.28
N ASN A 375 -17.09 11.02 17.04
CA ASN A 375 -18.17 10.19 16.53
C ASN A 375 -19.40 11.04 16.22
N ALA A 376 -19.70 11.24 14.94
CA ALA A 376 -20.92 11.87 14.43
C ALA A 376 -21.86 10.89 13.71
N GLY A 377 -21.39 9.67 13.45
CA GLY A 377 -22.17 8.58 12.90
C GLY A 377 -22.62 7.60 13.99
N THR A 378 -22.61 6.32 13.64
CA THR A 378 -23.02 5.25 14.56
C THR A 378 -21.86 4.30 14.84
N LEU A 379 -21.60 4.06 16.11
CA LEU A 379 -20.89 2.88 16.58
C LEU A 379 -21.93 1.84 16.99
N ASP A 380 -21.90 0.63 16.42
CA ASP A 380 -22.82 -0.46 16.75
C ASP A 380 -22.02 -1.69 17.17
N SER A 381 -22.05 -2.02 18.46
CA SER A 381 -21.27 -3.11 19.00
C SER A 381 -22.14 -4.16 19.66
N GLN A 382 -21.87 -5.42 19.32
CA GLN A 382 -22.41 -6.58 20.02
C GLN A 382 -21.74 -6.83 21.40
N SER A 383 -20.75 -6.02 21.78
CA SER A 383 -20.10 -6.02 23.08
C SER A 383 -19.90 -4.57 23.55
N GLN A 384 -18.68 -4.06 23.67
CA GLN A 384 -18.39 -2.70 24.12
C GLN A 384 -18.49 -1.68 22.98
N GLY A 385 -19.02 -0.48 23.19
CA GLY A 385 -19.02 0.57 22.16
C GLY A 385 -17.59 1.01 21.83
N ILE A 386 -16.90 1.57 22.82
CA ILE A 386 -15.49 1.97 22.78
C ILE A 386 -14.77 1.29 23.95
N LEU A 387 -13.75 0.50 23.66
CA LEU A 387 -12.91 -0.17 24.67
C LEU A 387 -11.53 0.49 24.73
N ILE A 388 -11.09 0.86 25.93
CA ILE A 388 -9.84 1.58 26.18
C ILE A 388 -9.05 0.83 27.25
N THR A 389 -7.91 0.26 26.86
CA THR A 389 -7.05 -0.47 27.81
C THR A 389 -6.01 0.42 28.49
N ALA A 390 -5.49 -0.04 29.62
CA ALA A 390 -4.36 0.56 30.34
C ALA A 390 -3.18 0.97 29.43
N GLY A 391 -2.73 2.22 29.61
CA GLY A 391 -1.69 2.88 28.82
C GLY A 391 -2.19 3.65 27.60
N SER A 392 -3.49 3.58 27.27
CA SER A 392 -4.08 4.33 26.16
C SER A 392 -4.35 5.78 26.54
N THR A 393 -4.24 6.69 25.55
CA THR A 393 -4.59 8.11 25.70
C THR A 393 -5.64 8.52 24.67
N ILE A 394 -6.66 9.28 25.11
CA ILE A 394 -7.55 10.04 24.22
C ILE A 394 -7.64 11.47 24.74
N ASN A 395 -7.08 12.45 24.03
CA ASN A 395 -7.09 13.83 24.50
C ASN A 395 -8.52 14.41 24.48
N ASN A 396 -9.28 14.16 23.42
CA ASN A 396 -10.66 14.62 23.32
C ASN A 396 -11.55 13.58 22.66
N LEU A 397 -12.61 13.16 23.35
CA LEU A 397 -13.67 12.30 22.84
C LEU A 397 -14.95 13.14 22.71
N PHE A 398 -15.38 13.36 21.47
CA PHE A 398 -16.64 14.01 21.14
C PHE A 398 -17.61 12.99 20.57
N ASN A 399 -18.72 12.76 21.26
CA ASN A 399 -19.85 12.04 20.70
C ASN A 399 -20.94 13.04 20.32
N THR A 400 -21.17 13.13 19.02
CA THR A 400 -22.24 13.90 18.38
C THR A 400 -23.28 13.00 17.72
N GLY A 401 -22.96 11.72 17.51
CA GLY A 401 -23.85 10.70 16.98
C GLY A 401 -24.27 9.68 18.04
N THR A 402 -24.33 8.41 17.64
CA THR A 402 -24.82 7.31 18.48
C THR A 402 -23.71 6.31 18.79
N ILE A 403 -23.60 5.93 20.06
CA ILE A 403 -22.85 4.76 20.51
C ILE A 403 -23.87 3.73 20.98
N LYS A 404 -24.04 2.65 20.24
CA LYS A 404 -24.91 1.52 20.59
C LYS A 404 -24.06 0.33 21.01
N ALA A 405 -24.32 -0.20 22.21
CA ALA A 405 -23.56 -1.30 22.77
C ALA A 405 -24.49 -2.33 23.44
N GLN A 406 -24.27 -3.62 23.18
CA GLN A 406 -24.96 -4.70 23.89
C GLN A 406 -24.34 -5.02 25.26
N LYS A 407 -23.26 -4.32 25.64
CA LYS A 407 -22.73 -4.27 27.00
C LYS A 407 -22.58 -2.82 27.45
N ASP A 408 -21.35 -2.31 27.55
CA ASP A 408 -21.08 -0.95 27.99
C ASP A 408 -20.78 -0.01 26.80
N GLY A 409 -21.16 1.26 26.94
CA GLY A 409 -20.93 2.28 25.92
C GLY A 409 -19.44 2.63 25.76
N ILE A 410 -18.82 3.13 26.84
CA ILE A 410 -17.39 3.43 26.93
C ILE A 410 -16.80 2.65 28.10
N THR A 411 -15.83 1.77 27.83
CA THR A 411 -15.24 0.88 28.83
C THR A 411 -13.76 1.17 29.02
N PHE A 412 -13.35 1.34 30.27
CA PHE A 412 -11.96 1.44 30.67
C PHE A 412 -11.52 0.16 31.37
N ILE A 413 -10.53 -0.54 30.82
CA ILE A 413 -10.05 -1.81 31.40
C ILE A 413 -8.55 -1.81 31.67
N SER A 414 -8.17 -2.50 32.73
CA SER A 414 -6.77 -2.86 32.97
C SER A 414 -6.45 -4.25 32.40
N GLU A 415 -5.48 -4.36 31.49
CA GLU A 415 -4.94 -5.67 31.07
C GLU A 415 -3.68 -6.02 31.86
N ASN A 416 -3.41 -7.32 32.06
CA ASN A 416 -2.39 -7.85 32.98
C ASN A 416 -0.93 -7.49 32.62
N HIS A 417 -0.68 -6.84 31.48
CA HIS A 417 0.66 -6.69 30.91
C HIS A 417 1.24 -5.28 30.97
N THR A 418 0.43 -4.24 31.23
CA THR A 418 0.90 -2.84 31.14
C THR A 418 0.84 -2.11 32.48
N GLN A 419 1.90 -1.34 32.77
CA GLN A 419 2.07 -0.56 34.01
C GLN A 419 1.56 0.88 33.91
N ASN A 420 0.94 1.26 32.79
CA ASN A 420 0.63 2.65 32.47
C ASN A 420 -0.84 2.99 32.74
N ASP A 421 -1.07 4.21 33.20
CA ASP A 421 -2.39 4.78 33.43
C ASP A 421 -3.18 4.96 32.12
N ILE A 422 -4.50 5.03 32.24
CA ILE A 422 -5.39 5.52 31.17
C ILE A 422 -5.54 7.02 31.35
N LYS A 423 -5.32 7.78 30.27
CA LYS A 423 -5.44 9.24 30.28
C LYS A 423 -6.47 9.70 29.27
N ILE A 424 -7.52 10.34 29.77
CA ILE A 424 -8.56 10.95 28.95
C ILE A 424 -8.59 12.43 29.28
N GLY A 425 -8.53 13.29 28.27
CA GLY A 425 -8.76 14.71 28.52
C GLY A 425 -10.25 14.94 28.73
N LYS A 426 -10.99 15.16 27.64
CA LYS A 426 -12.43 15.47 27.73
C LYS A 426 -13.29 14.39 27.09
N ILE A 427 -14.40 14.07 27.74
CA ILE A 427 -15.52 13.34 27.14
C ILE A 427 -16.68 14.33 27.01
N ILE A 428 -17.14 14.56 25.79
CA ILE A 428 -18.22 15.51 25.49
C ILE A 428 -19.32 14.78 24.72
N LEU A 429 -20.50 14.69 25.31
CA LEU A 429 -21.73 14.25 24.62
C LEU A 429 -22.51 15.51 24.23
N THR A 430 -22.64 15.77 22.93
CA THR A 430 -23.34 16.97 22.47
C THR A 430 -24.85 16.79 22.50
N LYS A 431 -25.58 17.90 22.38
CA LYS A 431 -27.02 17.89 22.17
C LYS A 431 -27.41 16.88 21.08
N ASP A 432 -28.47 16.12 21.33
CA ASP A 432 -29.05 15.08 20.47
C ASP A 432 -28.16 13.84 20.21
N SER A 433 -26.95 13.78 20.80
CA SER A 433 -26.13 12.57 20.79
C SER A 433 -26.67 11.50 21.74
N SER A 434 -26.25 10.24 21.55
CA SER A 434 -26.65 9.15 22.45
C SER A 434 -25.55 8.16 22.76
N ILE A 435 -25.55 7.69 24.00
CA ILE A 435 -25.01 6.37 24.39
C ILE A 435 -26.22 5.50 24.75
N ASP A 436 -26.42 4.44 23.97
CA ASP A 436 -27.45 3.43 24.16
C ASP A 436 -26.77 2.08 24.45
N ALA A 437 -26.39 1.92 25.72
CA ALA A 437 -25.79 0.70 26.27
C ALA A 437 -26.84 -0.08 27.07
N THR A 438 -26.66 -1.40 27.19
CA THR A 438 -27.58 -2.28 27.94
C THR A 438 -27.11 -2.60 29.36
N GLN A 439 -25.86 -2.25 29.71
CA GLN A 439 -25.31 -2.44 31.06
C GLN A 439 -24.83 -1.14 31.72
N ASN A 440 -23.87 -0.44 31.11
CA ASN A 440 -23.38 0.84 31.63
C ASN A 440 -23.05 1.77 30.48
N ALA A 441 -23.45 3.04 30.55
CA ALA A 441 -23.04 4.00 29.54
C ALA A 441 -21.53 4.25 29.57
N ILE A 442 -20.96 4.33 30.77
CA ILE A 442 -19.52 4.42 31.03
C ILE A 442 -19.17 3.42 32.13
N ASN A 443 -18.27 2.48 31.82
CA ASN A 443 -17.82 1.45 32.76
C ASN A 443 -16.32 1.57 33.04
N VAL A 444 -15.95 1.40 34.31
CA VAL A 444 -14.56 1.44 34.78
C VAL A 444 -14.25 0.11 35.46
N ASN A 445 -13.43 -0.72 34.82
CA ASN A 445 -13.02 -2.02 35.32
C ASN A 445 -11.49 -2.12 35.41
N LEU A 446 -10.94 -1.48 36.44
CA LEU A 446 -9.50 -1.46 36.72
C LEU A 446 -9.17 -2.52 37.78
N VAL A 447 -9.17 -3.80 37.37
CA VAL A 447 -8.81 -4.91 38.25
C VAL A 447 -7.31 -4.92 38.56
N GLN A 448 -6.99 -4.98 39.84
CA GLN A 448 -5.61 -5.13 40.32
C GLN A 448 -5.15 -6.58 40.09
N SER A 449 -4.17 -6.80 39.19
CA SER A 449 -3.54 -8.11 39.06
C SER A 449 -2.59 -8.34 40.24
N SER A 450 -2.78 -9.42 40.98
CA SER A 450 -2.08 -9.78 42.23
C SER A 450 -0.56 -10.01 42.12
N ARG A 451 0.06 -9.79 40.96
CA ARG A 451 1.47 -10.14 40.71
C ARG A 451 2.42 -8.97 40.46
N ASN A 452 1.94 -7.72 40.32
CA ASN A 452 2.80 -6.53 40.25
C ASN A 452 2.00 -5.31 40.71
N SER A 453 2.27 -4.85 41.92
CA SER A 453 1.52 -3.85 42.67
C SER A 453 1.86 -2.41 42.27
N HIS A 454 1.38 -1.97 41.11
CA HIS A 454 1.19 -0.54 40.83
C HIS A 454 -0.29 -0.31 40.51
N ASN A 455 -0.92 0.62 41.22
CA ASN A 455 -2.30 1.01 40.98
C ASN A 455 -2.40 1.58 39.56
N LYS A 456 -3.25 0.96 38.73
CA LYS A 456 -3.56 1.50 37.41
C LYS A 456 -4.62 2.58 37.61
N ASN A 457 -4.28 3.81 37.28
CA ASN A 457 -5.21 4.92 37.43
C ASN A 457 -5.91 5.21 36.11
N LEU A 458 -7.14 5.70 36.24
CA LEU A 458 -7.86 6.38 35.17
C LEU A 458 -7.93 7.85 35.55
N SER A 459 -7.38 8.71 34.70
CA SER A 459 -7.52 10.16 34.81
C SER A 459 -8.42 10.64 33.68
N ILE A 460 -9.48 11.37 34.04
CA ILE A 460 -10.38 12.04 33.10
C ILE A 460 -10.46 13.51 33.52
N ASP A 461 -10.05 14.46 32.67
CA ASP A 461 -10.08 15.88 33.03
C ASP A 461 -11.52 16.39 33.20
N SER A 462 -12.42 16.00 32.30
CA SER A 462 -13.85 16.34 32.42
C SER A 462 -14.76 15.42 31.63
N ILE A 463 -15.99 15.25 32.13
CA ILE A 463 -17.11 14.65 31.40
C ILE A 463 -18.20 15.72 31.32
N ASN A 464 -18.56 16.11 30.10
CA ASN A 464 -19.59 17.12 29.82
C ASN A 464 -20.72 16.49 29.00
N ILE A 465 -21.92 16.46 29.57
CA ILE A 465 -23.13 15.96 28.94
C ILE A 465 -24.03 17.17 28.69
N GLN A 466 -24.20 17.55 27.44
CA GLN A 466 -25.01 18.71 27.08
C GLN A 466 -26.50 18.41 27.17
N GLU A 467 -27.30 19.44 27.41
CA GLU A 467 -28.77 19.35 27.41
C GLU A 467 -29.26 18.72 26.08
N GLY A 468 -30.10 17.69 26.20
CA GLY A 468 -30.63 16.92 25.07
C GLY A 468 -29.79 15.68 24.67
N ALA A 469 -28.57 15.51 25.20
CA ALA A 469 -27.84 14.26 25.07
C ALA A 469 -28.53 13.13 25.85
N LYS A 470 -28.53 11.91 25.32
CA LYS A 470 -29.13 10.73 25.95
C LYS A 470 -28.06 9.77 26.43
N VAL A 471 -28.16 9.33 27.68
CA VAL A 471 -27.21 8.41 28.29
C VAL A 471 -28.00 7.30 28.96
N SER A 472 -27.98 6.11 28.37
CA SER A 472 -28.54 4.89 28.95
C SER A 472 -27.48 3.80 29.03
N GLY A 473 -27.54 3.07 30.14
CA GLY A 473 -26.64 1.99 30.52
C GLY A 473 -27.42 1.04 31.39
#